data_AF-A0AAD5ZD49-F1
#
_entry.id   AF-A0AAD5ZD49-F1
#
_cell.length_a   1.000
_cell.length_b   1.000
_cell.length_c   1.000
_cell.angle_alpha   90.00
_cell.angle_beta   90.00
_cell.angle_gamma   90.00
#
_symmetry.space_group_name_H-M   'P 1'
#
loop_
_entity.id
_entity.type
_entity.pdbx_description
1 polymer ?
#
loop_
_entity_poly.entity_id
_entity_poly.type
_entity_poly.pdbx_seq_one_letter_code
_entity_poly.pdbx_strand_id
1 'polypeptide(L)'
;MDQATSSSTCKFGDQTTSDLIVHLKTKDNNKSQHFNCHSPVLAKASKFFSDRLSQNQIALNTCIEVECTALEFDHYTKLLNLLYIPEESILEELDSVKSTIGVLKAANSLECEDAKGACLKYLEAVPWDEKEEEEIVKLVKSLGPEAAPVLARVQPVTQCAAHNVFISAIRFATSVESPIDGFSDELKTSAQEQLEYMLLEDGDSPLVVMDEKVKSELRIGLKNIFKNFKSSLDLLSSDFEHEEELAEEKLLIILNDLDWVCSISQKMEIMFDFVSNWAEISSEILSVMLSKQFSLGLWLVKSKIMEITSKALDAVGYGSVVLPAPARVQFLKTWLPYIRKMKPLLESRMESEIWENMEGAIVSFILALPSNDQAEVILEWVNGSDRWRYPDLSEAFEVWCYRAKTAKRRLTTGLNGVENHSISF
;
A
#
# COMPACT_ATOMS: atom_id res chain seq x y z
N MET A 1 41.92 -66.64 8.32
CA MET A 1 40.51 -66.77 7.89
C MET A 1 39.84 -65.48 8.30
N ASP A 2 39.99 -64.44 7.48
CA ASP A 2 39.37 -63.14 7.73
C ASP A 2 38.18 -63.01 6.78
N GLN A 3 36.98 -63.03 7.33
CA GLN A 3 35.76 -62.65 6.63
C GLN A 3 35.78 -61.13 6.45
N ALA A 4 36.23 -60.69 5.27
CA ALA A 4 35.97 -59.34 4.80
C ALA A 4 34.52 -59.26 4.33
N THR A 5 33.61 -58.87 5.22
CA THR A 5 32.26 -58.42 4.85
C THR A 5 32.39 -57.08 4.12
N SER A 6 32.30 -57.12 2.80
CA SER A 6 32.14 -55.93 1.97
C SER A 6 30.82 -55.26 2.30
N SER A 7 30.83 -54.11 2.98
CA SER A 7 29.64 -53.27 3.08
C SER A 7 29.37 -52.64 1.71
N SER A 8 28.59 -53.32 0.87
CA SER A 8 28.10 -52.76 -0.38
C SER A 8 27.22 -51.55 -0.06
N THR A 9 27.63 -50.37 -0.49
CA THR A 9 26.83 -49.15 -0.42
C THR A 9 25.56 -49.35 -1.24
N CYS A 10 24.41 -49.46 -0.57
CA CYS A 10 23.10 -49.62 -1.20
C CYS A 10 22.78 -48.37 -2.03
N LYS A 11 22.37 -48.54 -3.29
CA LYS A 11 21.98 -47.43 -4.17
C LYS A 11 20.53 -47.59 -4.63
N PHE A 12 19.82 -46.46 -4.73
CA PHE A 12 18.44 -46.46 -5.22
C PHE A 12 18.39 -47.02 -6.65
N GLY A 13 17.49 -47.98 -6.90
CA GLY A 13 17.31 -48.60 -8.21
C GLY A 13 18.30 -49.71 -8.57
N ASP A 14 19.22 -50.10 -7.68
CA ASP A 14 20.17 -51.19 -7.95
C ASP A 14 19.47 -52.56 -8.01
N GLN A 15 19.33 -53.12 -9.21
CA GLN A 15 18.70 -54.42 -9.46
C GLN A 15 19.48 -55.61 -8.90
N THR A 16 20.78 -55.46 -8.64
CA THR A 16 21.65 -56.58 -8.28
C THR A 16 21.62 -56.91 -6.81
N THR A 17 21.39 -55.90 -5.96
CA THR A 17 21.46 -56.01 -4.49
C THR A 17 20.12 -55.76 -3.80
N SER A 18 19.11 -55.24 -4.51
CA SER A 18 17.77 -54.99 -3.97
C SER A 18 17.03 -56.29 -3.61
N ASP A 19 16.31 -56.26 -2.50
CA ASP A 19 15.49 -57.36 -1.97
C ASP A 19 13.99 -57.03 -1.97
N LEU A 20 13.62 -55.82 -2.40
CA LEU A 20 12.26 -55.28 -2.34
C LEU A 20 11.92 -54.52 -3.63
N ILE A 21 10.66 -54.60 -4.06
CA ILE A 21 10.12 -53.75 -5.14
C ILE A 21 9.07 -52.80 -4.56
N VAL A 22 9.25 -51.50 -4.76
CA VAL A 22 8.20 -50.49 -4.50
C VAL A 22 7.47 -50.21 -5.81
N HIS A 23 6.18 -50.55 -5.85
CA HIS A 23 5.30 -50.22 -6.96
C HIS A 23 4.59 -48.90 -6.67
N LEU A 24 5.10 -47.81 -7.25
CA LEU A 24 4.46 -46.50 -7.19
C LEU A 24 3.44 -46.41 -8.33
N LYS A 25 2.17 -46.16 -8.00
CA LYS A 25 1.09 -46.01 -8.99
C LYS A 25 0.20 -44.82 -8.68
N THR A 26 -0.38 -44.26 -9.74
CA THR A 26 -1.37 -43.19 -9.59
C THR A 26 -2.75 -43.78 -9.31
N LYS A 27 -3.59 -43.06 -8.55
CA LYS A 27 -4.97 -43.49 -8.21
C LYS A 27 -5.86 -43.79 -9.42
N ASP A 28 -5.60 -43.12 -10.55
CA ASP A 28 -6.30 -43.33 -11.82
C ASP A 28 -5.67 -44.46 -12.66
N ASN A 29 -4.63 -45.15 -12.15
CA ASN A 29 -3.84 -46.18 -12.81
C ASN A 29 -3.22 -45.76 -14.17
N ASN A 30 -3.12 -44.46 -14.45
CA ASN A 30 -2.57 -43.96 -15.71
C ASN A 30 -1.04 -43.95 -15.74
N LYS A 31 -0.37 -43.86 -14.58
CA LYS A 31 1.10 -43.89 -14.46
C LYS A 31 1.49 -44.84 -13.33
N SER A 32 2.43 -45.74 -13.62
CA SER A 32 2.99 -46.67 -12.64
C SER A 32 4.45 -46.96 -12.92
N GLN A 33 5.25 -47.13 -11.87
CA GLN A 33 6.66 -47.48 -11.98
C GLN A 33 7.09 -48.39 -10.83
N HIS A 34 7.96 -49.35 -11.15
CA HIS A 34 8.59 -50.23 -10.16
C HIS A 34 9.98 -49.71 -9.84
N PHE A 35 10.27 -49.57 -8.54
CA PHE A 35 11.58 -49.18 -8.04
C PHE A 35 12.19 -50.35 -7.27
N ASN A 36 13.42 -50.72 -7.63
CA ASN A 36 14.19 -51.71 -6.88
C ASN A 36 14.77 -51.02 -5.64
N CYS A 37 14.42 -51.54 -4.47
CA CYS A 37 14.73 -50.96 -3.18
C CYS A 37 15.27 -52.01 -2.20
N HIS A 38 15.75 -51.52 -1.07
CA HIS A 38 16.43 -52.27 -0.03
C HIS A 38 15.59 -52.16 1.24
N SER A 39 15.04 -53.29 1.69
CA SER A 39 14.16 -53.35 2.86
C SER A 39 14.78 -52.72 4.12
N PRO A 40 16.09 -52.85 4.43
CA PRO A 40 16.67 -52.24 5.62
C PRO A 40 16.75 -50.71 5.53
N VAL A 41 16.95 -50.17 4.32
CA VAL A 41 17.01 -48.72 4.07
C VAL A 41 15.63 -48.11 4.28
N LEU A 42 14.61 -48.67 3.62
CA LEU A 42 13.25 -48.15 3.71
C LEU A 42 12.65 -48.32 5.11
N ALA A 43 12.87 -49.47 5.77
CA ALA A 43 12.38 -49.70 7.13
C ALA A 43 13.00 -48.75 8.16
N LYS A 44 14.26 -48.35 7.96
CA LYS A 44 14.92 -47.36 8.82
C LYS A 44 14.35 -45.96 8.58
N ALA A 45 14.15 -45.58 7.33
CA ALA A 45 13.81 -44.21 6.95
C ALA A 45 12.31 -43.88 7.01
N SER A 46 11.43 -44.88 7.10
CA SER A 46 9.97 -44.72 7.03
C SER A 46 9.25 -45.72 7.90
N LYS A 47 8.38 -45.19 8.78
CA LYS A 47 7.52 -46.04 9.61
C LYS A 47 6.48 -46.79 8.79
N PHE A 48 5.93 -46.18 7.74
CA PHE A 48 5.04 -46.85 6.79
C PHE A 48 5.68 -48.13 6.21
N PHE A 49 6.92 -48.02 5.70
CA PHE A 49 7.60 -49.19 5.12
C PHE A 49 7.96 -50.22 6.18
N SER A 50 8.41 -49.79 7.36
CA SER A 50 8.67 -50.68 8.50
C SER A 50 7.42 -51.50 8.89
N ASP A 51 6.27 -50.84 9.03
CA ASP A 51 5.01 -51.49 9.38
C ASP A 51 4.55 -52.46 8.29
N ARG A 52 4.64 -52.08 7.01
CA ARG A 52 4.29 -52.95 5.87
C ARG A 52 5.19 -54.18 5.77
N LEU A 53 6.49 -54.03 6.02
CA LEU A 53 7.45 -55.13 6.03
C LEU A 53 7.23 -56.08 7.21
N SER A 54 6.80 -55.56 8.37
CA SER A 54 6.50 -56.40 9.54
C SER A 54 5.23 -57.26 9.37
N GLN A 55 4.24 -56.77 8.61
CA GLN A 55 2.97 -57.47 8.35
C GLN A 55 3.10 -58.56 7.29
N ASN A 56 3.97 -58.34 6.29
CA ASN A 56 4.22 -59.28 5.22
C ASN A 56 5.38 -60.20 5.63
N GLN A 57 5.09 -61.35 6.24
CA GLN A 57 6.09 -62.40 6.52
C GLN A 57 6.94 -62.62 5.25
N ILE A 58 8.24 -62.31 5.37
CA ILE A 58 9.21 -62.13 4.28
C ILE A 58 9.15 -63.29 3.29
N ALA A 59 8.32 -63.15 2.26
CA ALA A 59 8.40 -63.97 1.06
C ALA A 59 9.44 -63.32 0.15
N LEU A 60 10.36 -64.13 -0.41
CA LEU A 60 11.25 -63.66 -1.46
C LEU A 60 10.38 -63.02 -2.55
N ASN A 61 10.66 -61.74 -2.87
CA ASN A 61 9.93 -60.85 -3.78
C ASN A 61 8.69 -60.13 -3.19
N THR A 62 8.85 -59.51 -2.01
CA THR A 62 7.81 -58.63 -1.47
C THR A 62 7.68 -57.38 -2.36
N CYS A 63 6.47 -57.11 -2.85
CA CYS A 63 6.13 -55.89 -3.59
C CYS A 63 5.26 -55.00 -2.68
N ILE A 64 5.69 -53.76 -2.43
CA ILE A 64 4.91 -52.79 -1.65
C ILE A 64 4.32 -51.77 -2.60
N GLU A 65 2.99 -51.68 -2.62
CA GLU A 65 2.28 -50.69 -3.41
C GLU A 65 2.17 -49.36 -2.65
N VAL A 66 2.49 -48.27 -3.35
CA VAL A 66 2.33 -46.90 -2.87
C VAL A 66 1.45 -46.17 -3.89
N GLU A 67 0.34 -45.60 -3.41
CA GLU A 67 -0.59 -44.85 -4.24
C GLU A 67 -0.43 -43.34 -4.04
N CYS A 68 -0.39 -42.60 -5.15
CA CYS A 68 -0.30 -41.13 -5.16
C CYS A 68 -1.22 -40.53 -6.24
N THR A 69 -1.35 -39.20 -6.29
CA THR A 69 -1.97 -38.54 -7.45
C THR A 69 -0.97 -38.34 -8.59
N ALA A 70 -1.44 -38.12 -9.81
CA ALA A 70 -0.57 -37.90 -10.97
C ALA A 70 0.37 -36.69 -10.79
N LEU A 71 -0.06 -35.65 -10.07
CA LEU A 71 0.74 -34.46 -9.77
C LEU A 71 1.81 -34.70 -8.69
N GLU A 72 1.67 -35.76 -7.90
CA GLU A 72 2.57 -36.09 -6.80
C GLU A 72 3.63 -37.14 -7.20
N PHE A 73 3.43 -37.83 -8.31
CA PHE A 73 4.24 -38.98 -8.71
C PHE A 73 5.75 -38.70 -8.70
N ASP A 74 6.15 -37.55 -9.27
CA ASP A 74 7.56 -37.19 -9.36
C ASP A 74 8.11 -36.80 -7.98
N HIS A 75 7.29 -36.25 -7.08
CA HIS A 75 7.67 -35.96 -5.70
C HIS A 75 7.85 -37.23 -4.86
N TYR A 76 7.01 -38.24 -5.05
CA TYR A 76 7.19 -39.56 -4.43
C TYR A 76 8.45 -40.25 -4.95
N THR A 77 8.72 -40.15 -6.25
CA THR A 77 9.96 -40.67 -6.84
C THR A 77 11.19 -39.97 -6.26
N LYS A 78 11.15 -38.63 -6.14
CA LYS A 78 12.20 -37.84 -5.50
C LYS A 78 12.39 -38.25 -4.04
N LEU A 79 11.30 -38.38 -3.27
CA LEU A 79 11.36 -38.85 -1.89
C LEU A 79 12.03 -40.22 -1.77
N LEU A 80 11.63 -41.21 -2.58
CA LEU A 80 12.23 -42.55 -2.55
C LEU A 80 13.74 -42.51 -2.80
N ASN A 81 14.20 -41.62 -3.68
CA ASN A 81 15.63 -41.39 -3.89
C ASN A 81 16.29 -40.75 -2.66
N LEU A 82 15.65 -39.77 -2.02
CA LEU A 82 16.16 -39.11 -0.80
C LEU A 82 16.34 -40.09 0.37
N LEU A 83 15.54 -41.15 0.47
CA LEU A 83 15.69 -42.17 1.53
C LEU A 83 17.02 -42.95 1.46
N TYR A 84 17.74 -42.87 0.33
CA TYR A 84 19.06 -43.48 0.14
C TYR A 84 20.22 -42.55 0.47
N ILE A 85 19.94 -41.29 0.76
CA ILE A 85 20.92 -40.24 1.02
C ILE A 85 21.07 -40.11 2.54
N PRO A 86 22.30 -39.87 3.06
CA PRO A 86 22.47 -39.55 4.48
C PRO A 86 21.59 -38.37 4.90
N GLU A 87 21.05 -38.40 6.11
CA GLU A 87 20.14 -37.36 6.63
C GLU A 87 20.74 -35.95 6.46
N GLU A 88 22.04 -35.82 6.67
CA GLU A 88 22.75 -34.55 6.60
C GLU A 88 22.78 -33.96 5.18
N SER A 89 22.67 -34.80 4.15
CA SER A 89 22.75 -34.39 2.74
C SER A 89 21.37 -34.21 2.08
N ILE A 90 20.27 -34.60 2.73
CA ILE A 90 18.91 -34.45 2.16
C ILE A 90 18.61 -32.98 1.82
N LEU A 91 19.05 -32.06 2.67
CA LEU A 91 18.80 -30.63 2.50
C LEU A 91 19.42 -30.07 1.20
N GLU A 92 20.57 -30.61 0.78
CA GLU A 92 21.31 -30.18 -0.41
C GLU A 92 20.61 -30.57 -1.73
N GLU A 93 19.70 -31.56 -1.68
CA GLU A 93 18.95 -32.08 -2.83
C GLU A 93 17.58 -31.37 -3.03
N LEU A 94 17.22 -30.47 -2.10
CA LEU A 94 16.02 -29.65 -2.18
C LEU A 94 16.32 -28.38 -3.00
N ASP A 95 15.60 -28.22 -4.10
CA ASP A 95 15.94 -27.28 -5.19
C ASP A 95 14.92 -26.14 -5.36
N SER A 96 13.69 -26.34 -4.93
CA SER A 96 12.60 -25.37 -5.08
C SER A 96 11.53 -25.56 -4.03
N VAL A 97 10.87 -24.47 -3.64
CA VAL A 97 9.75 -24.47 -2.70
C VAL A 97 8.64 -25.40 -3.16
N LYS A 98 8.21 -25.29 -4.43
CA LYS A 98 7.19 -26.16 -5.03
C LYS A 98 7.53 -27.65 -4.93
N SER A 99 8.77 -28.04 -5.27
CA SER A 99 9.20 -29.46 -5.17
C SER A 99 9.22 -29.90 -3.72
N THR A 100 9.76 -29.08 -2.82
CA THR A 100 9.85 -29.37 -1.38
C THR A 100 8.47 -29.52 -0.73
N ILE A 101 7.48 -28.69 -1.10
CA ILE A 101 6.08 -28.85 -0.65
C ILE A 101 5.54 -30.23 -1.08
N GLY A 102 5.80 -30.65 -2.32
CA GLY A 102 5.41 -31.95 -2.83
C GLY A 102 6.09 -33.12 -2.10
N VAL A 103 7.40 -33.01 -1.88
CA VAL A 103 8.18 -34.01 -1.13
C VAL A 103 7.72 -34.07 0.32
N LEU A 104 7.40 -32.93 0.96
CA LEU A 104 6.87 -32.87 2.32
C LEU A 104 5.51 -33.57 2.45
N LYS A 105 4.60 -33.36 1.47
CA LYS A 105 3.31 -34.09 1.40
C LYS A 105 3.53 -35.60 1.30
N ALA A 106 4.45 -36.04 0.45
CA ALA A 106 4.80 -37.45 0.30
C ALA A 106 5.46 -38.02 1.57
N ALA A 107 6.40 -37.29 2.17
CA ALA A 107 7.12 -37.68 3.38
C ALA A 107 6.18 -37.83 4.58
N ASN A 108 5.23 -36.92 4.74
CA ASN A 108 4.20 -37.02 5.75
C ASN A 108 3.28 -38.24 5.51
N SER A 109 2.93 -38.52 4.25
CA SER A 109 2.07 -39.66 3.90
C SER A 109 2.75 -41.02 4.10
N LEU A 110 4.08 -41.07 3.95
CA LEU A 110 4.89 -42.28 4.17
C LEU A 110 5.58 -42.30 5.55
N GLU A 111 5.25 -41.37 6.45
CA GLU A 111 5.84 -41.27 7.78
C GLU A 111 7.38 -41.30 7.77
N CYS A 112 7.98 -40.48 6.89
CA CYS A 112 9.44 -40.33 6.72
C CYS A 112 9.93 -39.10 7.51
N GLU A 113 10.32 -39.30 8.77
CA GLU A 113 10.65 -38.22 9.71
C GLU A 113 11.88 -37.38 9.29
N ASP A 114 12.97 -38.03 8.85
CA ASP A 114 14.20 -37.35 8.42
C ASP A 114 13.95 -36.43 7.22
N ALA A 115 13.24 -36.95 6.20
CA ALA A 115 12.88 -36.19 5.01
C ALA A 115 11.89 -35.05 5.33
N LYS A 116 10.93 -35.29 6.22
CA LYS A 116 9.99 -34.28 6.70
C LYS A 116 10.73 -33.14 7.42
N GLY A 117 11.66 -33.48 8.31
CA GLY A 117 12.52 -32.52 9.00
C GLY A 117 13.39 -31.70 8.05
N ALA A 118 14.02 -32.32 7.06
CA ALA A 118 14.81 -31.62 6.05
C ALA A 118 13.95 -30.68 5.20
N CYS A 119 12.76 -31.10 4.79
CA CYS A 119 11.83 -30.25 4.05
C CYS A 119 11.38 -29.03 4.87
N LEU A 120 11.06 -29.21 6.15
CA LEU A 120 10.69 -28.10 7.04
C LEU A 120 11.83 -27.11 7.24
N LYS A 121 13.06 -27.59 7.45
CA LYS A 121 14.27 -26.74 7.54
C LYS A 121 14.51 -25.95 6.26
N TYR A 122 14.32 -26.57 5.10
CA TYR A 122 14.43 -25.88 3.81
C TYR A 122 13.37 -24.79 3.68
N LEU A 123 12.10 -25.13 3.91
CA LEU A 123 11.00 -24.17 3.80
C LEU A 123 11.19 -23.00 4.77
N GLU A 124 11.64 -23.25 6.01
CA GLU A 124 11.97 -22.22 6.99
C GLU A 124 13.03 -21.23 6.47
N ALA A 125 14.01 -21.69 5.69
CA ALA A 125 15.19 -20.92 5.31
C ALA A 125 15.09 -20.18 3.97
N VAL A 126 14.10 -20.46 3.12
CA VAL A 126 13.99 -19.87 1.77
C VAL A 126 12.83 -18.88 1.64
N PRO A 127 12.92 -17.85 0.77
CA PRO A 127 11.79 -16.96 0.49
C PRO A 127 10.66 -17.70 -0.23
N TRP A 128 9.43 -17.19 -0.09
CA TRP A 128 8.23 -17.74 -0.73
C TRP A 128 7.52 -16.62 -1.50
N ASP A 129 6.83 -16.97 -2.58
CA ASP A 129 5.79 -16.10 -3.14
C ASP A 129 4.43 -16.28 -2.43
N GLU A 130 3.45 -15.45 -2.78
CA GLU A 130 2.11 -15.46 -2.18
C GLU A 130 1.38 -16.82 -2.34
N LYS A 131 1.51 -17.47 -3.50
CA LYS A 131 0.86 -18.77 -3.76
C LYS A 131 1.54 -19.89 -3.00
N GLU A 132 2.87 -19.84 -2.94
CA GLU A 132 3.68 -20.76 -2.16
C GLU A 132 3.35 -20.64 -0.67
N GLU A 133 3.21 -19.42 -0.13
CA GLU A 133 2.83 -19.19 1.26
C GLU A 133 1.48 -19.82 1.59
N GLU A 134 0.44 -19.58 0.77
CA GLU A 134 -0.89 -20.18 0.98
C GLU A 134 -0.83 -21.71 1.04
N GLU A 135 -0.07 -22.34 0.14
CA GLU A 135 0.11 -23.78 0.11
C GLU A 135 0.88 -24.29 1.34
N ILE A 136 1.98 -23.63 1.72
CA ILE A 136 2.79 -23.97 2.88
C ILE A 136 1.92 -23.89 4.12
N VAL A 137 1.24 -22.76 4.36
CA VAL A 137 0.39 -22.53 5.53
C VAL A 137 -0.71 -23.58 5.65
N LYS A 138 -1.35 -23.96 4.54
CA LYS A 138 -2.36 -25.02 4.53
C LYS A 138 -1.77 -26.38 4.90
N LEU A 139 -0.58 -26.69 4.42
CA LEU A 139 0.10 -27.96 4.68
C LEU A 139 0.59 -28.07 6.13
N VAL A 140 1.36 -27.09 6.60
CA VAL A 140 2.04 -27.14 7.90
C VAL A 140 1.10 -27.14 9.10
N LYS A 141 -0.12 -26.58 8.95
CA LYS A 141 -1.19 -26.67 9.98
C LYS A 141 -1.52 -28.10 10.39
N SER A 142 -1.27 -29.08 9.51
CA SER A 142 -1.54 -30.51 9.77
C SER A 142 -0.34 -31.29 10.31
N LEU A 143 0.87 -30.72 10.31
CA LEU A 143 2.14 -31.42 10.59
C LEU A 143 2.56 -31.40 12.07
N GLY A 144 1.77 -30.77 12.95
CA GLY A 144 2.05 -30.72 14.38
C GLY A 144 3.16 -29.74 14.78
N PRO A 145 3.79 -29.91 15.96
CA PRO A 145 4.69 -28.93 16.56
C PRO A 145 6.03 -28.74 15.81
N GLU A 146 6.45 -29.72 15.02
CA GLU A 146 7.71 -29.67 14.25
C GLU A 146 7.69 -28.59 13.17
N ALA A 147 6.51 -28.21 12.69
CA ALA A 147 6.36 -27.14 11.71
C ALA A 147 6.20 -25.74 12.34
N ALA A 148 6.32 -25.63 13.68
CA ALA A 148 6.22 -24.35 14.38
C ALA A 148 7.21 -23.28 13.88
N PRO A 149 8.48 -23.57 13.53
CA PRO A 149 9.40 -22.57 12.99
C PRO A 149 8.95 -21.99 11.65
N VAL A 150 8.42 -22.83 10.76
CA VAL A 150 7.85 -22.39 9.47
C VAL A 150 6.63 -21.50 9.71
N LEU A 151 5.73 -21.91 10.61
CA LEU A 151 4.54 -21.13 10.97
C LEU A 151 4.89 -19.79 11.61
N ALA A 152 5.99 -19.68 12.36
CA ALA A 152 6.40 -18.45 13.04
C ALA A 152 6.67 -17.30 12.06
N ARG A 153 7.01 -17.58 10.79
CA ARG A 153 7.25 -16.56 9.75
C ARG A 153 5.99 -15.78 9.34
N VAL A 154 4.82 -16.39 9.49
CA VAL A 154 3.53 -15.86 9.04
C VAL A 154 2.56 -15.64 10.20
N GLN A 155 3.04 -15.79 11.44
CA GLN A 155 2.23 -15.48 12.60
C GLN A 155 1.94 -13.98 12.65
N PRO A 156 0.73 -13.58 13.05
CA PRO A 156 0.41 -12.18 13.26
C PRO A 156 1.43 -11.55 14.20
N VAL A 157 2.04 -10.46 13.77
CA VAL A 157 2.91 -9.66 14.62
C VAL A 157 2.13 -9.05 15.77
N THR A 158 2.80 -8.78 16.88
CA THR A 158 2.16 -8.04 17.98
C THR A 158 1.75 -6.65 17.51
N GLN A 159 0.61 -6.15 18.00
CA GLN A 159 0.11 -4.81 17.65
C GLN A 159 1.16 -3.71 17.94
N CYS A 160 1.94 -3.85 19.02
CA CYS A 160 3.01 -2.92 19.36
C CYS A 160 4.13 -2.89 18.30
N ALA A 161 4.54 -4.07 17.81
CA ALA A 161 5.56 -4.16 16.77
C ALA A 161 5.07 -3.55 15.45
N ALA A 162 3.85 -3.90 15.02
CA ALA A 162 3.23 -3.33 13.82
C ALA A 162 3.13 -1.80 13.91
N HIS A 163 2.65 -1.29 15.04
CA HIS A 163 2.52 0.14 15.28
C HIS A 163 3.87 0.87 15.25
N ASN A 164 4.93 0.29 15.83
CA ASN A 164 6.27 0.90 15.80
C ASN A 164 6.87 0.94 14.40
N VAL A 165 6.64 -0.11 13.59
CA VAL A 165 7.04 -0.14 12.18
C VAL A 165 6.31 0.96 11.41
N PHE A 166 4.99 1.07 11.59
CA PHE A 166 4.18 2.06 10.90
C PHE A 166 4.55 3.50 11.26
N ILE A 167 4.75 3.80 12.56
CA ILE A 167 5.26 5.11 13.00
C ILE A 167 6.63 5.42 12.41
N SER A 168 7.52 4.43 12.36
CA SER A 168 8.86 4.62 11.78
C SER A 168 8.78 4.88 10.28
N ALA A 169 7.88 4.20 9.57
CA ALA A 169 7.60 4.44 8.16
C ALA A 169 7.06 5.86 7.94
N ILE A 170 6.12 6.34 8.76
CA ILE A 170 5.63 7.74 8.67
C ILE A 170 6.76 8.74 8.90
N ARG A 171 7.59 8.53 9.91
CA ARG A 171 8.75 9.42 10.20
C ARG A 171 9.69 9.50 9.02
N PHE A 172 9.95 8.38 8.37
CA PHE A 172 10.81 8.31 7.20
C PHE A 172 10.14 8.91 5.96
N ALA A 173 8.88 8.58 5.69
CA ALA A 173 8.10 9.12 4.59
C ALA A 173 7.89 10.65 4.67
N THR A 174 7.97 11.22 5.87
CA THR A 174 7.84 12.66 6.13
C THR A 174 9.17 13.34 6.47
N SER A 175 10.30 12.64 6.34
CA SER A 175 11.60 13.22 6.65
C SER A 175 11.99 14.27 5.62
N VAL A 176 12.61 15.34 6.12
CA VAL A 176 13.10 16.49 5.35
C VAL A 176 14.56 16.33 4.94
N GLU A 177 15.32 15.52 5.68
CA GLU A 177 16.71 15.22 5.39
C GLU A 177 16.77 14.08 4.37
N SER A 178 17.29 14.38 3.18
CA SER A 178 17.84 13.35 2.31
C SER A 178 19.31 13.14 2.73
N PRO A 179 19.70 11.95 3.23
CA PRO A 179 21.09 11.52 3.21
C PRO A 179 21.67 11.78 1.81
N ILE A 180 22.93 12.19 1.79
CA ILE A 180 23.69 12.76 0.66
C ILE A 180 23.72 11.86 -0.61
N ASP A 181 23.10 10.69 -0.60
CA ASP A 181 23.03 9.72 -1.70
C ASP A 181 21.56 9.49 -2.11
N GLY A 182 21.22 9.75 -3.38
CA GLY A 182 19.84 9.67 -3.93
C GLY A 182 19.11 8.32 -3.75
N PHE A 183 19.81 7.29 -3.28
CA PHE A 183 19.20 6.04 -2.79
C PHE A 183 18.18 6.27 -1.68
N SER A 184 18.36 7.31 -0.85
CA SER A 184 17.41 7.60 0.21
C SER A 184 16.07 8.14 -0.28
N ASP A 185 16.05 8.81 -1.43
CA ASP A 185 14.81 9.37 -2.01
C ASP A 185 13.96 8.26 -2.64
N GLU A 186 14.59 7.27 -3.28
CA GLU A 186 13.91 6.06 -3.77
C GLU A 186 13.27 5.27 -2.61
N LEU A 187 14.01 5.10 -1.51
CA LEU A 187 13.47 4.42 -0.33
C LEU A 187 12.31 5.20 0.31
N LYS A 188 12.43 6.54 0.38
CA LYS A 188 11.36 7.39 0.91
C LYS A 188 10.10 7.28 0.05
N THR A 189 10.26 7.33 -1.27
CA THR A 189 9.16 7.15 -2.23
C THR A 189 8.51 5.77 -2.05
N SER A 190 9.31 4.71 -1.93
CA SER A 190 8.78 3.37 -1.65
C SER A 190 8.01 3.31 -0.32
N ALA A 191 8.50 3.96 0.74
CA ALA A 191 7.77 4.03 2.00
C ALA A 191 6.44 4.81 1.87
N GLN A 192 6.42 5.90 1.09
CA GLN A 192 5.21 6.66 0.78
C GLN A 192 4.18 5.82 0.02
N GLU A 193 4.60 5.09 -1.01
CA GLU A 193 3.75 4.19 -1.80
C GLU A 193 3.15 3.07 -0.95
N GLN A 194 3.96 2.42 -0.10
CA GLN A 194 3.48 1.35 0.77
C GLN A 194 2.48 1.87 1.81
N LEU A 195 2.74 3.03 2.41
CA LEU A 195 1.78 3.68 3.32
C LEU A 195 0.48 4.06 2.62
N GLU A 196 0.57 4.57 1.39
CA GLU A 196 -0.59 4.92 0.58
C GLU A 196 -1.44 3.68 0.25
N TYR A 197 -0.82 2.59 -0.22
CA TYR A 197 -1.48 1.31 -0.45
C TYR A 197 -2.19 0.80 0.80
N MET A 198 -1.49 0.76 1.93
CA MET A 198 -2.04 0.31 3.22
C MET A 198 -3.20 1.18 3.74
N LEU A 199 -3.29 2.45 3.37
CA LEU A 199 -4.30 3.38 3.87
C LEU A 199 -5.48 3.58 2.91
N LEU A 200 -5.23 3.51 1.59
CA LEU A 200 -6.21 3.81 0.57
C LEU A 200 -6.83 2.55 -0.05
N GLU A 201 -6.03 1.52 -0.32
CA GLU A 201 -6.44 0.32 -1.07
C GLU A 201 -6.82 -0.86 -0.16
N ASP A 202 -6.19 -0.98 1.01
CA ASP A 202 -6.50 -2.03 1.98
C ASP A 202 -7.76 -1.70 2.81
N GLY A 203 -8.83 -2.47 2.59
CA GLY A 203 -10.10 -2.34 3.31
C GLY A 203 -10.04 -2.71 4.79
N ASP A 204 -9.01 -3.44 5.22
CA ASP A 204 -8.82 -3.94 6.59
C ASP A 204 -7.85 -3.08 7.43
N SER A 205 -7.56 -1.85 6.98
CA SER A 205 -6.79 -0.81 7.68
C SER A 205 -7.42 -0.08 8.90
N PRO A 206 -8.66 -0.35 9.41
CA PRO A 206 -9.27 0.49 10.46
C PRO A 206 -8.47 0.65 11.76
N LEU A 207 -7.67 -0.35 12.15
CA LEU A 207 -6.98 -0.33 13.44
C LEU A 207 -5.82 0.67 13.51
N VAL A 208 -5.15 0.93 12.38
CA VAL A 208 -4.03 1.88 12.32
C VAL A 208 -4.53 3.31 12.10
N VAL A 209 -5.58 3.46 11.28
CA VAL A 209 -6.21 4.76 10.98
C VAL A 209 -6.82 5.42 12.22
N MET A 210 -7.31 4.65 13.19
CA MET A 210 -7.90 5.18 14.43
C MET A 210 -6.89 5.49 15.54
N ASP A 211 -5.60 5.18 15.36
CA ASP A 211 -4.60 5.38 16.41
C ASP A 211 -4.13 6.84 16.48
N GLU A 212 -4.43 7.51 17.59
CA GLU A 212 -4.03 8.91 17.82
C GLU A 212 -2.51 9.13 17.86
N LYS A 213 -1.71 8.12 18.21
CA LYS A 213 -0.25 8.25 18.15
C LYS A 213 0.23 8.31 16.71
N VAL A 214 -0.34 7.48 15.85
CA VAL A 214 -0.07 7.48 14.41
C VAL A 214 -0.48 8.81 13.79
N LYS A 215 -1.70 9.28 14.08
CA LYS A 215 -2.16 10.60 13.63
C LYS A 215 -1.27 11.73 14.16
N SER A 216 -0.86 11.67 15.43
CA SER A 216 0.05 12.66 16.02
C SER A 216 1.40 12.69 15.31
N GLU A 217 1.96 11.53 14.99
CA GLU A 217 3.22 11.46 14.25
C GLU A 217 3.07 12.03 12.84
N LEU A 218 1.98 11.70 12.14
CA LEU A 218 1.70 12.24 10.82
C LEU A 218 1.51 13.76 10.86
N ARG A 219 0.85 14.31 11.89
CA ARG A 219 0.75 15.78 12.10
C ARG A 219 2.10 16.44 12.34
N ILE A 220 3.04 15.76 13.00
CA ILE A 220 4.41 16.24 13.17
C ILE A 220 5.12 16.27 11.82
N GLY A 221 5.06 15.17 11.07
CA GLY A 221 5.60 15.07 9.72
C GLY A 221 5.05 16.14 8.78
N LEU A 222 3.73 16.32 8.75
CA LEU A 222 3.03 17.34 8.00
C LEU A 222 3.57 18.76 8.29
N LYS A 223 3.69 19.11 9.58
CA LYS A 223 4.25 20.41 9.99
C LYS A 223 5.70 20.58 9.55
N ASN A 224 6.49 19.51 9.58
CA ASN A 224 7.89 19.55 9.13
C ASN A 224 7.98 19.77 7.62
N ILE A 225 7.15 19.10 6.82
CA ILE A 225 7.09 19.29 5.37
C ILE A 225 6.69 20.75 5.05
N PHE A 226 5.66 21.29 5.69
CA PHE A 226 5.27 22.69 5.51
C PHE A 226 6.35 23.69 5.93
N LYS A 227 7.03 23.44 7.05
CA LYS A 227 8.17 24.26 7.49
C LYS A 227 9.30 24.22 6.46
N ASN A 228 9.59 23.04 5.90
CA ASN A 228 10.61 22.89 4.86
C ASN A 228 10.21 23.61 3.58
N PHE A 229 8.94 23.49 3.17
CA PHE A 229 8.40 24.20 2.02
C PHE A 229 8.52 25.71 2.17
N LYS A 230 8.10 26.27 3.31
CA LYS A 230 8.27 27.69 3.64
C LYS A 230 9.73 28.12 3.55
N SER A 231 10.63 27.37 4.20
CA SER A 231 12.06 27.68 4.19
C SER A 231 12.64 27.66 2.76
N SER A 232 12.16 26.75 1.92
CA SER A 232 12.59 26.65 0.51
C SER A 232 12.02 27.78 -0.35
N LEU A 233 10.79 28.24 -0.09
CA LEU A 233 10.24 29.43 -0.73
C LEU A 233 11.03 30.70 -0.37
N ASP A 234 11.41 30.85 0.90
CA ASP A 234 12.21 32.00 1.38
C ASP A 234 13.60 32.05 0.73
N LEU A 235 14.21 30.88 0.49
CA LEU A 235 15.53 30.74 -0.14
C LEU A 235 15.47 30.67 -1.67
N LEU A 236 14.29 30.55 -2.28
CA LEU A 236 14.14 30.29 -3.70
C LEU A 236 14.83 31.34 -4.57
N SER A 237 14.68 32.62 -4.23
CA SER A 237 15.31 33.70 -5.00
C SER A 237 16.83 33.61 -5.04
N SER A 238 17.49 33.21 -3.93
CA SER A 238 18.94 33.03 -3.91
C SER A 238 19.36 31.73 -4.58
N ASP A 239 18.65 30.63 -4.31
CA ASP A 239 18.99 29.31 -4.86
C ASP A 239 18.86 29.33 -6.39
N PHE A 240 17.82 29.99 -6.92
CA PHE A 240 17.55 30.10 -8.34
C PHE A 240 18.56 30.99 -9.10
N GLU A 241 19.16 31.99 -8.45
CA GLU A 241 20.25 32.79 -9.06
C GLU A 241 21.53 31.98 -9.23
N HIS A 242 21.72 30.93 -8.44
CA HIS A 242 22.89 30.07 -8.48
C HIS A 242 22.67 28.84 -9.37
N GLU A 243 21.61 28.08 -9.13
CA GLU A 243 21.27 26.82 -9.80
C GLU A 243 19.75 26.70 -9.99
N GLU A 244 19.22 27.26 -11.09
CA GLU A 244 17.79 27.28 -11.43
C GLU A 244 17.14 25.88 -11.43
N GLU A 245 17.74 24.92 -12.14
CA GLU A 245 17.19 23.56 -12.28
C GLU A 245 17.13 22.84 -10.94
N LEU A 246 18.20 22.92 -10.13
CA LEU A 246 18.26 22.31 -8.80
C LEU A 246 17.23 22.94 -7.84
N ALA A 247 17.06 24.27 -7.91
CA ALA A 247 16.10 24.98 -7.08
C ALA A 247 14.65 24.60 -7.42
N GLU A 248 14.33 24.45 -8.71
CA GLU A 248 13.02 23.96 -9.16
C GLU A 248 12.78 22.50 -8.74
N GLU A 249 13.77 21.62 -8.96
CA GLU A 249 13.70 20.20 -8.57
C GLU A 249 13.46 20.02 -7.06
N LYS A 250 14.22 20.74 -6.24
CA LYS A 250 14.05 20.73 -4.77
C LYS A 250 12.64 21.13 -4.34
N LEU A 251 12.06 22.16 -4.96
CA LEU A 251 10.67 22.54 -4.68
C LEU A 251 9.68 21.48 -5.15
N LEU A 252 9.91 20.85 -6.30
CA LEU A 252 9.04 19.79 -6.82
C LEU A 252 9.03 18.58 -5.89
N ILE A 253 10.17 18.16 -5.34
CA ILE A 253 10.25 17.08 -4.36
C ILE A 253 9.38 17.40 -3.14
N ILE A 254 9.48 18.60 -2.59
CA ILE A 254 8.68 19.02 -1.42
C ILE A 254 7.20 19.11 -1.77
N LEU A 255 6.86 19.56 -2.97
CA LEU A 255 5.46 19.60 -3.43
C LEU A 255 4.89 18.21 -3.65
N ASN A 256 5.69 17.24 -4.11
CA ASN A 256 5.30 15.84 -4.20
C ASN A 256 5.07 15.24 -2.80
N ASP A 257 5.92 15.56 -1.81
CA ASP A 257 5.68 15.17 -0.42
C ASP A 257 4.38 15.76 0.14
N LEU A 258 4.10 17.04 -0.17
CA LEU A 258 2.86 17.71 0.21
C LEU A 258 1.64 17.09 -0.46
N ASP A 259 1.77 16.71 -1.73
CA ASP A 259 0.69 16.07 -2.48
C ASP A 259 0.40 14.66 -1.96
N TRP A 260 1.43 13.88 -1.66
CA TRP A 260 1.32 12.57 -1.04
C TRP A 260 0.65 12.67 0.34
N VAL A 261 1.12 13.55 1.22
CA VAL A 261 0.53 13.69 2.56
C VAL A 261 -0.92 14.19 2.48
N CYS A 262 -1.25 15.02 1.48
CA CYS A 262 -2.62 15.44 1.19
C CYS A 262 -3.52 14.23 0.86
N SER A 263 -3.06 13.33 -0.02
CA SER A 263 -3.80 12.13 -0.43
C SER A 263 -4.17 11.23 0.75
N ILE A 264 -3.23 10.99 1.68
CA ILE A 264 -3.48 10.14 2.86
C ILE A 264 -4.22 10.87 4.00
N SER A 265 -4.21 12.22 4.01
CA SER A 265 -4.79 13.03 5.10
C SER A 265 -6.30 12.84 5.27
N GLN A 266 -7.01 12.55 4.18
CA GLN A 266 -8.45 12.28 4.22
C GLN A 266 -8.76 10.99 4.99
N LYS A 267 -8.03 9.90 4.72
CA LYS A 267 -8.19 8.63 5.44
C LYS A 267 -7.73 8.73 6.88
N MET A 268 -6.66 9.47 7.13
CA MET A 268 -6.10 9.66 8.48
C MET A 268 -6.85 10.68 9.34
N GLU A 269 -7.95 11.25 8.86
CA GLU A 269 -8.77 12.27 9.55
C GLU A 269 -7.97 13.51 10.00
N ILE A 270 -6.92 13.87 9.25
CA ILE A 270 -6.10 15.06 9.50
C ILE A 270 -6.18 16.09 8.37
N MET A 271 -7.12 15.93 7.43
CA MET A 271 -7.30 16.85 6.30
C MET A 271 -7.54 18.30 6.74
N PHE A 272 -8.17 18.51 7.91
CA PHE A 272 -8.29 19.84 8.50
C PHE A 272 -6.91 20.47 8.80
N ASP A 273 -5.97 19.70 9.36
CA ASP A 273 -4.61 20.17 9.65
C ASP A 273 -3.90 20.55 8.34
N PHE A 274 -4.02 19.72 7.29
CA PHE A 274 -3.46 20.01 5.96
C PHE A 274 -3.99 21.32 5.39
N VAL A 275 -5.31 21.43 5.27
CA VAL A 275 -5.98 22.61 4.68
C VAL A 275 -5.66 23.87 5.48
N SER A 276 -5.59 23.79 6.81
CA SER A 276 -5.27 24.94 7.66
C SER A 276 -3.85 25.44 7.42
N ASN A 277 -2.86 24.54 7.33
CA ASN A 277 -1.48 24.92 7.03
C ASN A 277 -1.35 25.44 5.58
N TRP A 278 -2.03 24.82 4.62
CA TRP A 278 -2.06 25.30 3.22
C TRP A 278 -2.66 26.71 3.14
N ALA A 279 -3.76 26.98 3.85
CA ALA A 279 -4.38 28.29 3.95
C ALA A 279 -3.44 29.35 4.55
N GLU A 280 -2.70 29.00 5.60
CA GLU A 280 -1.76 29.90 6.28
C GLU A 280 -0.62 30.33 5.36
N ILE A 281 0.00 29.38 4.64
CA ILE A 281 1.14 29.64 3.75
C ILE A 281 0.73 30.18 2.37
N SER A 282 -0.55 30.16 2.01
CA SER A 282 -1.08 30.56 0.70
C SER A 282 -0.58 31.94 0.23
N SER A 283 -0.61 32.95 1.10
CA SER A 283 -0.20 34.31 0.72
C SER A 283 1.29 34.39 0.37
N GLU A 284 2.12 33.62 1.08
CA GLU A 284 3.56 33.55 0.84
C GLU A 284 3.84 32.85 -0.49
N ILE A 285 3.20 31.69 -0.75
CA ILE A 285 3.27 31.00 -2.04
C ILE A 285 2.99 31.97 -3.19
N LEU A 286 1.85 32.66 -3.12
CA LEU A 286 1.41 33.55 -4.20
C LEU A 286 2.35 34.75 -4.38
N SER A 287 2.92 35.27 -3.29
CA SER A 287 3.89 36.37 -3.36
C SER A 287 5.15 35.98 -4.14
N VAL A 288 5.62 34.74 -3.97
CA VAL A 288 6.77 34.20 -4.69
C VAL A 288 6.39 33.88 -6.14
N MET A 289 5.30 33.14 -6.36
CA MET A 289 4.89 32.68 -7.70
C MET A 289 4.45 33.82 -8.63
N LEU A 290 4.03 34.96 -8.07
CA LEU A 290 3.68 36.17 -8.82
C LEU A 290 4.83 37.19 -8.90
N SER A 291 5.97 36.90 -8.28
CA SER A 291 7.15 37.77 -8.36
C SER A 291 7.58 37.95 -9.81
N LYS A 292 8.24 39.09 -10.11
CA LYS A 292 8.74 39.36 -11.47
C LYS A 292 9.73 38.29 -11.92
N GLN A 293 10.58 37.81 -11.00
CA GLN A 293 11.61 36.80 -11.23
C GLN A 293 10.99 35.50 -11.77
N PHE A 294 9.89 35.04 -11.16
CA PHE A 294 9.29 33.74 -11.50
C PHE A 294 8.06 33.84 -12.40
N SER A 295 7.65 35.05 -12.80
CA SER A 295 6.40 35.27 -13.54
C SER A 295 6.26 34.45 -14.83
N LEU A 296 7.38 34.16 -15.52
CA LEU A 296 7.43 33.41 -16.79
C LEU A 296 8.13 32.04 -16.70
N GLY A 297 8.51 31.57 -15.49
CA GLY A 297 9.17 30.28 -15.25
C GLY A 297 8.42 29.41 -14.24
N LEU A 298 9.08 28.38 -13.70
CA LEU A 298 8.56 27.48 -12.66
C LEU A 298 7.21 26.83 -13.02
N TRP A 299 7.04 26.45 -14.29
CA TRP A 299 5.74 25.97 -14.78
C TRP A 299 5.33 24.65 -14.15
N LEU A 300 6.28 23.76 -13.88
CA LEU A 300 6.01 22.49 -13.20
C LEU A 300 5.61 22.74 -11.75
N VAL A 301 6.35 23.59 -11.05
CA VAL A 301 6.03 24.01 -9.66
C VAL A 301 4.64 24.66 -9.58
N LYS A 302 4.31 25.59 -10.50
CA LYS A 302 3.00 26.23 -10.55
C LYS A 302 1.87 25.23 -10.82
N SER A 303 2.08 24.28 -11.75
CA SER A 303 1.14 23.19 -12.02
C SER A 303 0.88 22.39 -10.76
N LYS A 304 1.94 21.99 -10.05
CA LYS A 304 1.83 21.19 -8.84
C LYS A 304 1.17 21.94 -7.68
N ILE A 305 1.45 23.24 -7.51
CA ILE A 305 0.75 24.09 -6.55
C ILE A 305 -0.75 24.15 -6.87
N MET A 306 -1.13 24.24 -8.13
CA MET A 306 -2.54 24.27 -8.56
C MET A 306 -3.24 22.93 -8.29
N GLU A 307 -2.58 21.80 -8.53
CA GLU A 307 -3.08 20.46 -8.16
C GLU A 307 -3.38 20.35 -6.66
N ILE A 308 -2.41 20.70 -5.82
CA ILE A 308 -2.56 20.64 -4.36
C ILE A 308 -3.66 21.62 -3.89
N THR A 309 -3.72 22.81 -4.48
CA THR A 309 -4.78 23.78 -4.21
C THR A 309 -6.15 23.25 -4.60
N SER A 310 -6.26 22.49 -5.70
CA SER A 310 -7.51 21.82 -6.09
C SER A 310 -7.98 20.88 -4.99
N LYS A 311 -7.11 19.99 -4.50
CA LYS A 311 -7.44 19.05 -3.42
C LYS A 311 -7.90 19.78 -2.14
N ALA A 312 -7.25 20.90 -1.80
CA ALA A 312 -7.65 21.72 -0.65
C ALA A 312 -9.01 22.42 -0.87
N LEU A 313 -9.28 22.91 -2.09
CA LEU A 313 -10.57 23.48 -2.46
C LEU A 313 -11.68 22.43 -2.42
N ASP A 314 -11.44 21.23 -2.95
CA ASP A 314 -12.38 20.11 -2.92
C ASP A 314 -12.77 19.78 -1.49
N ALA A 315 -11.77 19.66 -0.60
CA ALA A 315 -12.00 19.32 0.79
C ALA A 315 -12.91 20.32 1.50
N VAL A 316 -12.71 21.62 1.27
CA VAL A 316 -13.55 22.67 1.88
C VAL A 316 -14.88 22.84 1.16
N GLY A 317 -14.86 22.82 -0.18
CA GLY A 317 -16.01 23.07 -1.05
C GLY A 317 -17.08 21.99 -0.92
N TYR A 318 -16.68 20.72 -0.85
CA TYR A 318 -17.58 19.59 -0.65
C TYR A 318 -17.80 19.23 0.82
N GLY A 319 -17.18 19.96 1.74
CA GLY A 319 -17.47 19.88 3.17
C GLY A 319 -16.83 18.71 3.91
N SER A 320 -15.76 18.08 3.37
CA SER A 320 -14.94 17.15 4.15
C SER A 320 -14.13 17.87 5.24
N VAL A 321 -13.82 19.15 5.01
CA VAL A 321 -13.18 20.05 5.97
C VAL A 321 -14.07 21.27 6.20
N VAL A 322 -14.41 21.53 7.46
CA VAL A 322 -15.21 22.70 7.84
C VAL A 322 -14.32 23.79 8.43
N LEU A 323 -14.00 24.80 7.63
CA LEU A 323 -13.31 26.00 8.08
C LEU A 323 -14.30 27.08 8.59
N PRO A 324 -13.89 27.91 9.57
CA PRO A 324 -14.66 29.09 9.97
C PRO A 324 -14.95 30.02 8.80
N ALA A 325 -16.11 30.69 8.79
CA ALA A 325 -16.52 31.56 7.68
C ALA A 325 -15.45 32.61 7.27
N PRO A 326 -14.77 33.33 8.20
CA PRO A 326 -13.72 34.27 7.81
C PRO A 326 -12.53 33.61 7.11
N ALA A 327 -12.13 32.42 7.56
CA ALA A 327 -11.04 31.66 6.95
C ALA A 327 -11.42 31.19 5.54
N ARG A 328 -12.67 30.77 5.34
CA ARG A 328 -13.20 30.41 4.02
C ARG A 328 -13.18 31.60 3.05
N VAL A 329 -13.69 32.75 3.47
CA VAL A 329 -13.66 33.97 2.66
C VAL A 329 -12.22 34.34 2.29
N GLN A 330 -11.31 34.33 3.26
CA GLN A 330 -9.90 34.66 3.02
C GLN A 330 -9.26 33.67 2.04
N PHE A 331 -9.47 32.37 2.23
CA PHE A 331 -8.90 31.33 1.37
C PHE A 331 -9.32 31.54 -0.09
N LEU A 332 -10.61 31.74 -0.34
CA LEU A 332 -11.12 31.96 -1.68
C LEU A 332 -10.61 33.28 -2.28
N LYS A 333 -10.62 34.37 -1.52
CA LYS A 333 -10.11 35.67 -2.00
C LYS A 333 -8.61 35.63 -2.33
N THR A 334 -7.83 34.82 -1.62
CA THR A 334 -6.41 34.60 -1.91
C THR A 334 -6.22 33.83 -3.23
N TRP A 335 -6.88 32.68 -3.39
CA TRP A 335 -6.60 31.78 -4.50
C TRP A 335 -7.33 32.12 -5.80
N LEU A 336 -8.58 32.60 -5.74
CA LEU A 336 -9.40 32.82 -6.93
C LEU A 336 -8.76 33.75 -7.98
N PRO A 337 -8.12 34.88 -7.63
CA PRO A 337 -7.42 35.71 -8.61
C PRO A 337 -6.24 35.00 -9.27
N TYR A 338 -5.50 34.19 -8.50
CA TYR A 338 -4.37 33.43 -9.01
C TYR A 338 -4.81 32.33 -9.98
N ILE A 339 -5.85 31.57 -9.58
CA ILE A 339 -6.47 30.52 -10.40
C ILE A 339 -6.91 31.08 -11.76
N ARG A 340 -7.62 32.22 -11.76
CA ARG A 340 -8.05 32.92 -12.98
C ARG A 340 -6.89 33.30 -13.89
N LYS A 341 -5.79 33.79 -13.30
CA LYS A 341 -4.58 34.15 -14.03
C LYS A 341 -3.87 32.93 -14.63
N MET A 342 -3.82 31.82 -13.88
CA MET A 342 -3.10 30.61 -14.27
C MET A 342 -3.87 29.73 -15.25
N LYS A 343 -5.21 29.72 -15.22
CA LYS A 343 -6.04 28.90 -16.12
C LYS A 343 -5.56 28.91 -17.58
N PRO A 344 -5.45 30.06 -18.28
CA PRO A 344 -5.00 30.06 -19.68
C PRO A 344 -3.52 29.70 -19.86
N LEU A 345 -2.70 29.80 -18.82
CA LEU A 345 -1.25 29.53 -18.88
C LEU A 345 -0.92 28.06 -18.64
N LEU A 346 -1.77 27.36 -17.90
CA LEU A 346 -1.60 25.98 -17.48
C LEU A 346 -2.62 25.01 -18.12
N GLU A 347 -3.53 25.52 -18.96
CA GLU A 347 -4.58 24.71 -19.61
C GLU A 347 -4.04 23.50 -20.39
N SER A 348 -2.89 23.65 -21.06
CA SER A 348 -2.25 22.54 -21.78
C SER A 348 -1.31 21.68 -20.93
N ARG A 349 -1.09 22.06 -19.66
CA ARG A 349 -0.11 21.44 -18.75
C ARG A 349 -0.77 20.63 -17.63
N MET A 350 -2.05 20.85 -17.40
CA MET A 350 -2.85 20.18 -16.39
C MET A 350 -4.01 19.45 -17.06
N GLU A 351 -4.42 18.33 -16.48
CA GLU A 351 -5.59 17.59 -16.93
C GLU A 351 -6.86 18.44 -16.83
N SER A 352 -7.77 18.31 -17.82
CA SER A 352 -9.01 19.08 -17.84
C SER A 352 -9.88 18.79 -16.62
N GLU A 353 -9.85 17.55 -16.13
CA GLU A 353 -10.59 17.11 -14.94
C GLU A 353 -10.21 17.91 -13.69
N ILE A 354 -8.94 18.29 -13.52
CA ILE A 354 -8.50 19.10 -12.38
C ILE A 354 -9.18 20.48 -12.41
N TRP A 355 -9.31 21.09 -13.60
CA TRP A 355 -10.00 22.37 -13.75
C TRP A 355 -11.51 22.23 -13.52
N GLU A 356 -12.13 21.16 -14.02
CA GLU A 356 -13.56 20.90 -13.82
C GLU A 356 -13.88 20.68 -12.33
N ASN A 357 -13.07 19.87 -11.64
CA ASN A 357 -13.22 19.63 -10.20
C ASN A 357 -13.04 20.91 -9.39
N MET A 358 -12.01 21.69 -9.70
CA MET A 358 -11.74 22.97 -9.05
C MET A 358 -12.87 23.99 -9.25
N GLU A 359 -13.47 24.06 -10.44
CA GLU A 359 -14.65 24.90 -10.71
C GLU A 359 -15.85 24.50 -9.84
N GLY A 360 -16.20 23.21 -9.83
CA GLY A 360 -17.28 22.68 -9.00
C GLY A 360 -17.05 22.93 -7.50
N ALA A 361 -15.81 22.77 -7.03
CA ALA A 361 -15.42 23.06 -5.67
C ALA A 361 -15.58 24.55 -5.36
N ILE A 362 -15.11 25.46 -6.24
CA ILE A 362 -15.25 26.91 -6.06
C ILE A 362 -16.73 27.32 -6.01
N VAL A 363 -17.57 26.79 -6.90
CA VAL A 363 -19.02 27.05 -6.89
C VAL A 363 -19.63 26.65 -5.54
N SER A 364 -19.36 25.42 -5.09
CA SER A 364 -19.83 24.91 -3.79
C SER A 364 -19.30 25.75 -2.62
N PHE A 365 -18.04 26.14 -2.69
CA PHE A 365 -17.36 26.96 -1.70
C PHE A 365 -18.03 28.34 -1.57
N ILE A 366 -18.27 29.03 -2.70
CA ILE A 366 -18.98 30.32 -2.74
C ILE A 366 -20.36 30.18 -2.12
N LEU A 367 -21.12 29.15 -2.51
CA LEU A 367 -22.48 28.92 -1.98
C LEU A 367 -22.52 28.73 -0.47
N ALA A 368 -21.41 28.35 0.15
CA ALA A 368 -21.28 28.18 1.59
C ALA A 368 -20.83 29.46 2.33
N LEU A 369 -20.41 30.53 1.63
CA LEU A 369 -20.00 31.80 2.24
C LEU A 369 -21.20 32.59 2.80
N PRO A 370 -21.00 33.59 3.68
CA PRO A 370 -22.06 34.53 4.03
C PRO A 370 -22.57 35.31 2.80
N SER A 371 -23.85 35.72 2.81
CA SER A 371 -24.51 36.28 1.62
C SER A 371 -23.87 37.56 1.06
N ASN A 372 -23.25 38.38 1.91
CA ASN A 372 -22.54 39.59 1.47
C ASN A 372 -21.22 39.24 0.78
N ASP A 373 -20.46 38.28 1.32
CA ASP A 373 -19.23 37.79 0.70
C ASP A 373 -19.53 37.09 -0.64
N GLN A 374 -20.63 36.33 -0.73
CA GLN A 374 -21.12 35.79 -2.01
C GLN A 374 -21.35 36.91 -3.04
N ALA A 375 -22.05 37.97 -2.61
CA ALA A 375 -22.37 39.08 -3.49
C ALA A 375 -21.11 39.79 -4.00
N GLU A 376 -20.09 39.96 -3.15
CA GLU A 376 -18.81 40.57 -3.53
C GLU A 376 -18.09 39.73 -4.59
N VAL A 377 -17.92 38.43 -4.36
CA VAL A 377 -17.24 37.53 -5.31
C VAL A 377 -17.97 37.47 -6.65
N ILE A 378 -19.30 37.38 -6.63
CA ILE A 378 -20.11 37.35 -7.85
C ILE A 378 -20.06 38.70 -8.58
N LEU A 379 -20.09 39.81 -7.85
CA LEU A 379 -19.98 41.15 -8.44
C LEU A 379 -18.64 41.34 -9.16
N GLU A 380 -17.54 40.88 -8.55
CA GLU A 380 -16.22 40.88 -9.18
C GLU A 380 -16.18 40.02 -10.44
N TRP A 381 -16.84 38.85 -10.43
CA TRP A 381 -16.93 37.98 -11.60
C TRP A 381 -17.70 38.61 -12.76
N VAL A 382 -18.81 39.31 -12.47
CA VAL A 382 -19.62 40.00 -13.49
C VAL A 382 -18.91 41.24 -14.05
N ASN A 383 -18.23 42.01 -13.18
CA ASN A 383 -17.67 43.32 -13.52
C ASN A 383 -16.18 43.29 -13.89
N GLY A 384 -15.48 42.18 -13.68
CA GLY A 384 -14.05 42.06 -13.94
C GLY A 384 -13.66 42.33 -15.39
N SER A 385 -12.38 42.66 -15.61
CA SER A 385 -11.79 42.82 -16.95
C SER A 385 -11.93 41.56 -17.82
N ASP A 386 -12.07 40.41 -17.17
CA ASP A 386 -12.23 39.08 -17.74
C ASP A 386 -13.65 38.55 -17.49
N ARG A 387 -14.67 39.30 -17.93
CA ARG A 387 -16.09 38.93 -17.71
C ARG A 387 -16.37 37.50 -18.18
N TRP A 388 -17.14 36.76 -17.37
CA TRP A 388 -17.61 35.42 -17.70
C TRP A 388 -16.50 34.39 -17.97
N ARG A 389 -15.28 34.63 -17.48
CA ARG A 389 -14.20 33.63 -17.55
C ARG A 389 -14.24 32.68 -16.36
N TYR A 390 -13.56 31.56 -16.55
CA TYR A 390 -13.32 30.51 -15.56
C TYR A 390 -13.02 31.08 -14.15
N PRO A 391 -13.57 30.50 -13.07
CA PRO A 391 -14.60 29.46 -13.09
C PRO A 391 -15.95 30.03 -13.58
N ASP A 392 -16.76 29.19 -14.24
CA ASP A 392 -18.17 29.50 -14.49
C ASP A 392 -18.93 29.54 -13.16
N LEU A 393 -19.37 30.74 -12.77
CA LEU A 393 -20.12 30.97 -11.53
C LEU A 393 -21.63 31.10 -11.77
N SER A 394 -22.13 30.70 -12.93
CA SER A 394 -23.55 30.83 -13.29
C SER A 394 -24.47 30.16 -12.29
N GLU A 395 -24.16 28.93 -11.87
CA GLU A 395 -24.93 28.22 -10.84
C GLU A 395 -24.93 28.98 -9.49
N ALA A 396 -23.74 29.41 -9.05
CA ALA A 396 -23.61 30.17 -7.81
C ALA A 396 -24.43 31.47 -7.84
N PHE A 397 -24.41 32.16 -9.00
CA PHE A 397 -25.18 33.37 -9.22
C PHE A 397 -26.69 33.14 -9.20
N GLU A 398 -27.18 32.09 -9.86
CA GLU A 398 -28.60 31.72 -9.86
C GLU A 398 -29.12 31.45 -8.45
N VAL A 399 -28.38 30.64 -7.69
CA VAL A 399 -28.72 30.30 -6.31
C VAL A 399 -28.66 31.53 -5.41
N TRP A 400 -27.65 32.39 -5.56
CA TRP A 400 -27.56 33.66 -4.82
C TRP A 400 -28.77 34.56 -5.11
N CYS A 401 -29.15 34.70 -6.39
CA CYS A 401 -30.31 35.48 -6.81
C CYS A 401 -31.62 34.93 -6.20
N TYR A 402 -31.81 33.61 -6.22
CA TYR A 402 -32.93 32.95 -5.56
C TYR A 402 -32.95 33.22 -4.04
N ARG A 403 -31.79 33.08 -3.37
CA ARG A 403 -31.65 33.32 -1.92
C ARG A 403 -31.92 34.77 -1.56
N ALA A 404 -31.38 35.72 -2.31
CA ALA A 404 -31.60 37.16 -2.11
C ALA A 404 -33.08 37.54 -2.26
N LYS A 405 -33.74 37.05 -3.31
CA LYS A 405 -35.18 37.26 -3.53
C LYS A 405 -36.03 36.66 -2.41
N THR A 406 -35.69 35.46 -1.96
CA THR A 406 -36.41 34.75 -0.90
C THR A 406 -36.21 35.39 0.47
N ALA A 407 -34.98 35.83 0.79
CA ALA A 407 -34.67 36.56 2.01
C ALA A 407 -35.48 37.85 2.10
N LYS A 408 -35.56 38.63 1.01
CA LYS A 408 -36.39 39.83 0.94
C LYS A 408 -37.87 39.52 1.22
N ARG A 409 -38.43 38.46 0.61
CA ARG A 409 -39.82 38.03 0.86
C ARG A 409 -40.07 37.63 2.32
N ARG A 410 -39.12 36.93 2.95
CA ARG A 410 -39.22 36.53 4.36
C ARG A 410 -39.21 37.75 5.28
N LEU A 411 -38.37 38.74 5.00
CA LEU A 411 -38.35 40.00 5.74
C LEU A 411 -39.68 40.76 5.59
N THR A 412 -40.21 40.91 4.38
CA THR A 412 -41.50 41.61 4.16
C THR A 412 -42.67 40.87 4.81
N THR A 413 -42.68 39.53 4.78
CA THR A 413 -43.76 38.74 5.40
C THR A 413 -43.65 38.75 6.93
N GLY A 414 -42.43 38.71 7.48
CA GLY A 414 -42.19 38.83 8.92
C GLY A 414 -42.59 40.20 9.48
N LEU A 415 -42.32 41.28 8.74
CA LEU A 415 -42.77 42.64 9.10
C LEU A 415 -44.30 42.76 9.11
N ASN A 416 -44.96 42.25 8.07
CA ASN A 416 -46.43 42.25 7.99
C ASN A 416 -47.09 41.33 9.06
N GLY A 417 -46.39 40.30 9.53
CA GLY A 417 -46.85 39.43 10.62
C GLY A 417 -46.73 40.07 12.02
N VAL A 418 -45.80 41.02 12.20
CA VAL A 418 -45.64 41.77 13.46
C VAL A 418 -46.62 42.96 13.53
N GLU A 419 -46.94 43.61 12.41
CA GLU A 419 -47.94 44.69 12.38
C GLU A 419 -49.37 44.20 12.67
N ASN A 420 -49.72 42.96 12.28
CA ASN A 420 -51.04 42.37 12.54
C ASN A 420 -51.27 41.88 13.99
N HIS A 421 -50.28 42.00 14.87
CA HIS A 421 -50.44 41.72 16.31
C HIS A 421 -50.51 43.00 17.18
N SER A 422 -50.69 44.17 16.57
CA SER A 422 -51.06 45.38 17.31
C SER A 422 -52.55 45.32 17.72
N ILE A 423 -52.77 44.78 18.91
CA ILE A 423 -54.04 44.68 19.62
C ILE A 423 -54.71 46.07 19.67
N SER A 424 -55.89 46.19 19.06
CA SER A 424 -56.85 47.25 19.35
C SER A 424 -57.43 47.03 20.75
N PHE A 425 -57.26 48.02 21.63
CA PHE A 425 -57.97 48.10 22.91
C PHE A 425 -59.48 48.32 22.73
#